data_AF-A0A9W6P1S6-F1
#
_entry.id   AF-A0A9W6P1S6-F1
#
_cell.length_a   1.000
_cell.length_b   1.000
_cell.length_c   1.000
_cell.angle_alpha   90.00
_cell.angle_beta   90.00
_cell.angle_gamma   90.00
#
_symmetry.space_group_name_H-M   'P 1'
#
loop_
_entity.id
_entity.type
_entity.pdbx_description
1 polymer ?
#
loop_
_entity_poly.entity_id
_entity_poly.type
_entity_poly.pdbx_seq_one_letter_code
_entity_poly.pdbx_strand_id
1 'polypeptide(L)' 'MRAEDLSGADAAVYRAVAEREVGTGAPHLQDIARQAGLSLEATRTAVHRLLHTEPKILHEVPDTGRTDLGPFYELAPRT' A
#
# COMPACT_ATOMS: atom_id res chain seq x y z
N MET A 1 2.66 -2.01 15.35
CA MET A 1 1.35 -1.51 14.89
C MET A 1 0.68 -2.64 14.15
N ARG A 2 -0.55 -3.00 14.51
CA ARG A 2 -1.33 -4.04 13.83
C ARG A 2 -2.31 -3.38 12.86
N ALA A 3 -2.84 -4.14 11.92
CA ALA A 3 -3.80 -3.62 10.93
C ALA A 3 -5.05 -3.00 11.59
N GLU A 4 -5.48 -3.54 12.74
CA GLU A 4 -6.59 -3.03 13.54
C GLU A 4 -6.30 -1.68 14.24
N ASP A 5 -5.02 -1.33 14.43
CA ASP A 5 -4.61 -0.07 15.05
C ASP A 5 -4.52 1.09 14.04
N LEU A 6 -4.71 0.81 12.75
CA LEU A 6 -4.53 1.80 11.69
C LEU A 6 -5.63 2.86 11.75
N SER A 7 -5.22 4.11 11.60
CA SER A 7 -6.12 5.25 11.51
C SER A 7 -5.66 6.24 10.44
N GLY A 8 -6.57 7.14 10.05
CA GLY A 8 -6.28 8.20 9.08
C GLY A 8 -5.72 7.68 7.76
N ALA A 9 -4.62 8.28 7.32
CA ALA A 9 -3.98 7.95 6.04
C ALA A 9 -3.50 6.49 5.98
N ASP A 10 -3.02 5.92 7.09
CA ASP A 10 -2.49 4.57 7.11
C ASP A 10 -3.62 3.53 6.92
N ALA A 11 -4.78 3.77 7.54
CA ALA A 11 -5.98 2.94 7.32
C ALA A 11 -6.52 3.06 5.89
N ALA A 12 -6.51 4.27 5.32
CA ALA A 12 -6.96 4.50 3.95
C ALA A 12 -6.05 3.79 2.94
N VAL A 13 -4.73 3.88 3.10
CA VAL A 13 -3.75 3.16 2.27
C VAL A 13 -3.92 1.65 2.40
N TYR A 14 -4.03 1.14 3.62
CA TYR A 14 -4.23 -0.29 3.84
C TYR A 14 -5.48 -0.82 3.14
N ARG A 15 -6.62 -0.13 3.26
CA ARG A 15 -7.87 -0.51 2.58
C ARG A 15 -7.74 -0.45 1.06
N ALA A 16 -7.11 0.60 0.54
CA ALA A 16 -6.89 0.76 -0.89
C ALA A 16 -6.05 -0.37 -1.50
N VAL A 17 -5.00 -0.81 -0.80
CA VAL A 17 -4.21 -1.97 -1.22
C VAL A 17 -5.06 -3.25 -1.17
N ALA A 18 -5.74 -3.50 -0.05
CA ALA A 18 -6.57 -4.69 0.14
C ALA A 18 -7.65 -4.84 -0.94
N GLU A 19 -8.35 -3.75 -1.27
CA GLU A 19 -9.43 -3.75 -2.27
C GLU A 19 -8.89 -4.00 -3.69
N ARG A 20 -7.73 -3.42 -4.02
CA ARG A 20 -7.09 -3.61 -5.33
C ARG A 20 -6.54 -5.02 -5.50
N GLU A 21 -5.88 -5.57 -4.48
CA GLU A 21 -5.37 -6.94 -4.51
C GLU A 21 -6.48 -7.96 -4.81
N VAL A 22 -7.68 -7.78 -4.23
CA VAL A 22 -8.84 -8.66 -4.47
C VAL A 22 -9.41 -8.50 -5.89
N GLY A 23 -9.44 -7.28 -6.43
CA GLY A 23 -10.13 -7.00 -7.68
C GLY A 23 -9.27 -7.03 -8.94
N THR A 24 -8.05 -6.48 -8.87
CA THR A 24 -7.19 -6.18 -10.04
C THR A 24 -5.72 -6.57 -9.85
N GLY A 25 -5.33 -7.04 -8.67
CA GLY A 25 -3.95 -7.34 -8.31
C GLY A 25 -3.26 -6.20 -7.57
N ALA A 26 -1.98 -6.41 -7.25
CA ALA A 26 -1.18 -5.48 -6.46
C ALA A 26 -1.10 -4.09 -7.13
N PRO A 27 -1.44 -3.00 -6.43
CA PRO A 27 -1.42 -1.65 -7.02
C PRO A 27 -0.04 -0.98 -6.96
N HIS A 28 0.20 -0.04 -7.88
CA HIS A 28 1.28 0.95 -7.77
C HIS A 28 0.90 2.11 -6.83
N LEU A 29 1.87 2.93 -6.42
CA LEU A 29 1.66 4.06 -5.50
C LEU A 29 0.55 5.03 -5.97
N GLN A 30 0.49 5.31 -7.28
CA GLN A 30 -0.49 6.20 -7.88
C GLN A 30 -1.93 5.65 -7.82
N ASP A 31 -2.08 4.33 -7.93
CA ASP A 31 -3.37 3.66 -7.82
C ASP A 31 -3.89 3.71 -6.38
N ILE A 32 -2.99 3.51 -5.41
CA ILE A 32 -3.30 3.63 -3.98
C ILE A 32 -3.72 5.06 -3.67
N ALA A 33 -2.99 6.07 -4.13
CA ALA A 33 -3.32 7.48 -3.88
C ALA A 33 -4.71 7.84 -4.41
N ARG A 34 -5.03 7.39 -5.63
CA ARG A 34 -6.35 7.59 -6.25
C ARG A 34 -7.46 6.90 -5.44
N GLN A 35 -7.26 5.64 -5.05
CA GLN A 35 -8.27 4.87 -4.30
C GLN A 35 -8.47 5.39 -2.87
N ALA A 36 -7.38 5.78 -2.19
CA ALA A 36 -7.40 6.30 -0.84
C ALA A 36 -7.89 7.76 -0.75
N GLY A 37 -8.02 8.45 -1.88
CA GLY A 37 -8.38 9.87 -1.92
C GLY A 37 -7.31 10.78 -1.32
N LEU A 38 -6.04 10.39 -1.42
CA LEU A 38 -4.89 11.09 -0.81
C LEU A 38 -3.99 11.71 -1.88
N SER A 39 -3.19 12.69 -1.48
CA SER A 39 -2.08 13.16 -2.31
C SER A 39 -1.00 12.07 -2.43
N LEU A 40 -0.18 12.14 -3.48
CA LEU A 40 0.90 11.17 -3.70
C LEU A 40 1.92 11.19 -2.55
N GLU A 41 2.24 12.37 -2.02
CA GLU A 41 3.18 12.53 -0.90
C GLU A 41 2.61 11.99 0.43
N ALA A 42 1.32 12.24 0.71
CA ALA A 42 0.66 11.66 1.87
C ALA A 42 0.61 10.13 1.78
N THR A 43 0.33 9.61 0.59
CA THR A 43 0.33 8.17 0.29
C THR A 43 1.72 7.58 0.47
N ARG A 44 2.76 8.20 -0.10
CA ARG A 44 4.16 7.78 0.03
C ARG A 44 4.58 7.70 1.50
N THR A 45 4.21 8.70 2.29
CA THR A 45 4.55 8.73 3.73
C THR A 45 3.84 7.61 4.49
N ALA A 46 2.56 7.37 4.21
CA ALA A 46 1.78 6.30 4.83
C ALA A 46 2.30 4.90 4.45
N VAL A 47 2.55 4.67 3.15
CA VAL A 47 3.18 3.45 2.66
C VAL A 47 4.54 3.23 3.33
N HIS A 48 5.39 4.25 3.40
CA HIS A 48 6.68 4.14 4.06
C HIS A 48 6.54 3.71 5.53
N ARG A 49 5.59 4.27 6.28
CA ARG A 49 5.31 3.81 7.66
C ARG A 49 4.92 2.34 7.70
N LEU A 50 3.96 1.92 6.86
CA LEU A 50 3.43 0.55 6.81
C LEU A 50 4.46 -0.52 6.37
N LEU A 51 5.46 -0.12 5.58
CA LEU A 51 6.60 -0.98 5.21
C LEU A 51 7.56 -1.22 6.38
N HIS A 52 7.62 -0.28 7.32
CA HIS A 52 8.57 -0.27 8.44
C HIS A 52 7.91 -0.55 9.80
N THR A 53 6.67 -1.04 9.82
CA THR A 53 6.06 -1.55 11.05
C THR A 53 6.59 -2.93 11.41
N GLU A 54 6.57 -3.25 12.70
CA GLU A 54 6.71 -4.63 13.19
C GLU A 54 5.38 -5.08 13.85
N PRO A 55 4.72 -6.14 13.32
CA PRO A 55 5.03 -6.85 12.06
C PRO A 55 4.83 -5.97 10.81
N LYS A 56 5.46 -6.33 9.69
CA LYS A 56 5.27 -5.64 8.41
C LYS A 56 3.80 -5.74 7.99
N ILE A 57 3.22 -4.62 7.57
CA ILE A 57 1.86 -4.58 7.05
C ILE A 57 1.87 -4.58 5.51
N LEU A 58 2.87 -3.95 4.90
CA LEU A 58 3.08 -3.94 3.44
C LEU A 58 4.43 -4.53 3.04
N HIS A 59 4.50 -4.97 1.79
CA HIS A 59 5.71 -5.33 1.06
C HIS A 59 5.82 -4.53 -0.24
N GLU A 60 7.04 -4.15 -0.60
CA GLU A 60 7.36 -3.64 -1.94
C GLU A 60 7.81 -4.78 -2.83
N VAL A 61 7.15 -4.94 -3.97
CA VAL A 61 7.52 -5.91 -5.01
C VAL A 61 8.04 -5.14 -6.21
N PRO A 62 9.28 -5.37 -6.65
CA PRO A 62 9.82 -4.75 -7.85
C PRO A 62 8.93 -5.06 -9.06
N ASP A 63 8.51 -4.02 -9.77
CA ASP A 63 7.91 -4.21 -11.08
C ASP A 63 9.02 -4.56 -12.07
N THR A 64 9.01 -5.81 -12.56
CA THR A 64 9.96 -6.30 -13.56
C THR A 64 9.51 -5.99 -14.99
N GLY A 65 8.36 -5.33 -15.14
CA GLY A 65 7.86 -4.79 -16.39
C GLY A 65 8.66 -3.59 -16.91
N ARG A 66 8.35 -3.16 -18.14
CA ARG A 66 8.93 -1.94 -18.75
C ARG A 66 8.19 -0.66 -18.37
N THR A 67 7.35 -0.71 -17.35
CA THR A 67 6.52 0.40 -16.89
C THR A 67 7.31 1.28 -15.93
N ASP A 68 7.45 2.57 -16.23
CA ASP A 68 8.10 3.56 -15.33
C ASP A 68 7.24 3.92 -14.10
N LEU A 69 6.39 2.99 -13.63
CA LEU A 69 5.41 3.21 -12.57
C LEU A 69 5.95 2.89 -11.16
N GLY A 70 7.14 2.27 -11.09
CA GLY A 70 7.76 1.87 -9.82
C GLY A 70 7.19 0.55 -9.28
N PRO A 71 7.47 0.20 -8.01
CA PRO A 71 7.08 -1.10 -7.44
C PRO A 71 5.56 -1.24 -7.29
N PHE A 72 5.14 -2.49 -7.09
CA PHE A 72 3.84 -2.83 -6.55
C PHE A 72 3.90 -2.89 -5.02
N TYR A 73 2.75 -2.66 -4.39
CA TYR A 73 2.60 -2.78 -2.94
C TYR A 73 1.61 -3.88 -2.60
N GLU A 74 2.04 -4.84 -1.80
CA GLU A 74 1.24 -5.99 -1.40
C GLU A 74 1.05 -6.03 0.12
N LEU A 75 -0.09 -6.56 0.59
CA LEU A 75 -0.28 -6.81 2.01
C LEU A 75 0.57 -7.98 2.48
N ALA A 76 1.15 -7.84 3.67
CA ALA A 76 1.83 -8.95 4.33
C ALA A 76 0.84 -10.10 4.58
N PRO A 77 1.25 -11.36 4.34
CA PRO A 77 0.40 -12.51 4.60
C PRO A 77 0.02 -12.55 6.08
N ARG A 78 -1.29 -12.58 6.35
CA ARG A 78 -1.84 -12.70 7.70
C ARG A 78 -1.85 -14.18 8.08
N THR A 79 -0.75 -14.67 8.65
CA THR A 79 -0.70 -16.00 9.28
C THR A 79 -1.54 -16.04 10.54
#